data_AF-A0A7Y5XUL3-F1
#
_entry.id   AF-A0A7Y5XUL3-F1
#
_cell.length_a   1.000
_cell.length_b   1.000
_cell.length_c   1.000
_cell.angle_alpha   90.00
_cell.angle_beta   90.00
_cell.angle_gamma   90.00
#
_symmetry.space_group_name_H-M   'P 1'
#
loop_
_entity.id
_entity.type
_entity.pdbx_description
1 polymer ?
#
loop_
_entity_poly.entity_id
_entity_poly.type
_entity_poly.pdbx_seq_one_letter_code
_entity_poly.pdbx_strand_id
1 'polypeptide(L)'
;MPGAGHEARVTVHASAEQVAARLPWLSGAAEPIDAERCEYRTSDDDLRWLALRIAMFGADVEVDGPPELHAQLDALARRLQQVVRDARAR
;
A
#
# COMPACT_ATOMS: atom_id res chain seq x y z
N MET A 1 -11.85 -14.78 13.13
CA MET A 1 -13.14 -14.08 13.00
C MET A 1 -12.93 -12.97 11.98
N PRO A 2 -13.60 -12.93 10.81
CA PRO A 2 -13.50 -11.78 9.93
C PRO A 2 -14.39 -10.67 10.51
N GLY A 3 -13.80 -9.72 11.22
CA GLY A 3 -14.55 -8.68 11.91
C GLY A 3 -13.66 -7.50 12.27
N ALA A 4 -13.92 -6.37 11.61
CA ALA A 4 -13.36 -5.03 11.83
C ALA A 4 -11.88 -4.81 11.45
N GLY A 5 -11.46 -5.30 10.28
CA GLY A 5 -10.27 -4.77 9.62
C GLY A 5 -10.57 -3.43 8.94
N HIS A 6 -9.63 -2.51 8.94
CA HIS A 6 -9.69 -1.31 8.09
C HIS A 6 -9.59 -1.74 6.63
N GLU A 7 -10.64 -1.54 5.84
CA GLU A 7 -10.64 -1.83 4.40
C GLU A 7 -9.92 -0.71 3.65
N ALA A 8 -8.99 -1.07 2.78
CA ALA A 8 -8.31 -0.15 1.89
C ALA A 8 -8.48 -0.60 0.44
N ARG A 9 -8.85 0.36 -0.40
CA ARG A 9 -8.87 0.21 -1.85
C ARG A 9 -7.72 1.00 -2.42
N VAL A 10 -6.91 0.36 -3.24
CA VAL A 10 -5.70 0.97 -3.78
C VAL A 10 -5.67 0.73 -5.28
N THR A 11 -5.70 1.80 -6.07
CA THR A 11 -5.45 1.71 -7.50
C THR A 11 -3.95 1.70 -7.71
N VAL A 12 -3.42 0.61 -8.24
CA VAL A 12 -2.00 0.47 -8.55
C VAL A 12 -1.82 0.71 -10.04
N HIS A 13 -0.89 1.59 -10.41
CA HIS A 13 -0.49 1.81 -11.80
C HIS A 13 0.47 0.71 -12.28
N ALA A 14 0.01 -0.53 -12.19
CA ALA A 14 0.62 -1.72 -12.76
C ALA A 14 -0.47 -2.75 -13.08
N SER A 15 -0.18 -3.68 -13.99
CA SER A 15 -1.08 -4.79 -14.28
C SER A 15 -1.23 -5.73 -13.07
N ALA A 16 -2.37 -6.40 -12.95
CA ALA A 16 -2.62 -7.35 -11.87
C ALA A 16 -1.58 -8.49 -11.83
N GLU A 17 -1.09 -8.93 -12.99
CA GLU A 17 -0.03 -9.96 -13.09
C GLU A 17 1.31 -9.45 -12.53
N GLN A 18 1.70 -8.22 -12.86
CA GLN A 18 2.92 -7.60 -12.31
C GLN A 18 2.81 -7.44 -10.79
N VAL A 19 1.65 -7.04 -10.29
CA VAL A 19 1.41 -6.90 -8.85
C VAL A 19 1.49 -8.25 -8.14
N ALA A 20 0.85 -9.28 -8.68
CA ALA A 20 0.90 -10.63 -8.14
C ALA A 20 2.32 -11.22 -8.17
N ALA A 21 3.09 -10.96 -9.24
CA ALA A 21 4.48 -11.41 -9.35
C ALA A 21 5.43 -10.71 -8.38
N ARG A 22 5.21 -9.41 -8.10
CA ARG A 22 6.06 -8.63 -7.18
C ARG A 22 5.83 -8.99 -5.72
N LEU A 23 4.58 -9.27 -5.35
CA LEU A 23 4.20 -9.44 -3.96
C LEU A 23 3.27 -10.67 -3.80
N PRO A 24 3.79 -11.89 -3.99
CA PRO A 24 2.99 -13.12 -3.91
C PRO A 24 2.42 -13.39 -2.50
N TRP A 25 2.88 -12.66 -1.48
CA TRP A 25 2.42 -12.72 -0.09
C TRP A 25 1.35 -11.68 0.27
N LEU A 26 0.82 -10.92 -0.70
CA LEU A 26 -0.26 -9.97 -0.41
C LEU A 26 -1.51 -10.70 0.06
N SER A 27 -1.98 -10.36 1.24
CA SER A 27 -3.37 -10.64 1.64
C SER A 27 -4.28 -9.66 0.91
N GLY A 28 -5.17 -10.16 0.05
CA GLY A 28 -6.09 -9.32 -0.72
C GLY A 28 -6.29 -9.83 -2.14
N ALA A 29 -7.10 -9.09 -2.91
CA ALA A 29 -7.36 -9.39 -4.31
C ALA A 29 -6.94 -8.20 -5.17
N ALA A 30 -6.18 -8.47 -6.25
CA ALA A 30 -5.91 -7.51 -7.29
C ALA A 30 -6.86 -7.78 -8.46
N GLU A 31 -7.83 -6.90 -8.67
CA GLU A 31 -8.76 -6.96 -9.79
C GLU A 31 -8.27 -6.05 -10.91
N PRO A 32 -8.09 -6.54 -12.14
CA PRO A 32 -7.64 -5.70 -13.25
C PRO A 32 -8.70 -4.62 -13.57
N ILE A 33 -8.27 -3.37 -13.68
CA ILE A 33 -9.09 -2.27 -14.22
C ILE A 33 -8.88 -2.20 -15.74
N ASP A 34 -7.61 -2.23 -16.15
CA ASP A 34 -7.17 -2.24 -17.55
C ASP A 34 -5.83 -3.00 -17.69
N ALA A 35 -5.17 -2.88 -18.85
CA ALA A 35 -3.92 -3.58 -19.13
C ALA A 35 -2.71 -3.09 -18.30
N GLU A 36 -2.78 -1.87 -17.76
CA GLU A 36 -1.68 -1.21 -17.04
C GLU A 36 -2.06 -0.81 -15.60
N ARG A 37 -3.31 -1.02 -15.19
CA ARG A 37 -3.84 -0.66 -13.88
C ARG A 37 -4.65 -1.78 -13.27
N CYS A 38 -4.52 -1.96 -11.96
CA CYS A 38 -5.36 -2.86 -11.20
C CYS A 38 -5.79 -2.22 -9.88
N GLU A 39 -6.97 -2.62 -9.42
CA GLU A 39 -7.47 -2.30 -8.09
C GLU A 39 -7.05 -3.39 -7.11
N TYR A 40 -6.30 -3.02 -6.08
CA TYR A 40 -5.95 -3.88 -4.97
C TYR A 40 -6.86 -3.59 -3.77
N ARG A 41 -7.65 -4.60 -3.38
CA ARG A 41 -8.49 -4.55 -2.17
C ARG A 41 -7.86 -5.38 -1.08
N THR A 42 -7.72 -4.77 0.10
CA THR A 42 -7.18 -5.42 1.28
C THR A 42 -7.88 -4.94 2.53
N SER A 43 -7.87 -5.77 3.58
CA SER A 43 -8.32 -5.39 4.91
C SER A 43 -7.33 -5.91 5.94
N ASP A 44 -7.03 -5.11 6.95
CA ASP A 44 -6.15 -5.50 8.06
C ASP A 44 -6.56 -4.76 9.34
N ASP A 45 -6.26 -5.33 10.51
CA ASP A 45 -6.52 -4.66 11.79
C ASP A 45 -5.40 -3.69 12.17
N ASP A 46 -4.22 -3.80 11.55
CA ASP A 46 -3.12 -2.85 11.70
C ASP A 46 -2.96 -1.94 10.47
N LEU A 47 -3.41 -0.69 10.59
CA LEU A 47 -3.23 0.35 9.57
C LEU A 47 -1.75 0.61 9.22
N ARG A 48 -0.80 0.41 10.14
CA ARG A 48 0.63 0.58 9.85
C ARG A 48 1.13 -0.52 8.93
N TRP A 49 0.62 -1.73 9.13
CA TRP A 49 0.95 -2.87 8.26
C TRP A 49 0.36 -2.68 6.87
N LEU A 50 -0.86 -2.16 6.75
CA LEU A 50 -1.43 -1.73 5.47
C LEU A 50 -0.57 -0.67 4.77
N ALA A 51 -0.17 0.38 5.49
CA ALA A 51 0.68 1.44 4.92
C ALA A 51 2.03 0.90 4.40
N LEU A 52 2.66 0.00 5.15
CA LEU A 52 3.93 -0.62 4.73
C LEU A 52 3.75 -1.50 3.49
N ARG A 53 2.68 -2.29 3.44
CA ARG A 53 2.34 -3.13 2.28
C ARG A 53 2.13 -2.29 1.02
N ILE A 54 1.43 -1.17 1.14
CA ILE A 54 1.22 -0.23 0.04
C ILE A 54 2.55 0.36 -0.45
N ALA A 55 3.43 0.77 0.47
CA ALA A 55 4.74 1.30 0.13
C ALA A 55 5.63 0.28 -0.61
N MET A 56 5.40 -1.02 -0.44
CA MET A 56 6.16 -2.09 -1.09
C MET A 56 5.74 -2.36 -2.56
N PHE A 57 4.65 -1.77 -3.08
CA PHE A 57 4.26 -1.96 -4.49
C PHE A 57 5.33 -1.49 -5.48
N GLY A 58 6.12 -0.47 -5.11
CA GLY A 58 7.17 0.07 -5.96
C GLY A 58 6.64 0.62 -7.29
N ALA A 59 5.38 1.05 -7.31
CA ALA A 59 4.69 1.67 -8.42
C ALA A 59 3.93 2.89 -7.88
N ASP A 60 3.49 3.77 -8.79
CA ASP A 60 2.54 4.80 -8.43
C ASP A 60 1.23 4.14 -7.97
N VAL A 61 0.66 4.68 -6.89
CA VAL A 61 -0.57 4.16 -6.29
C VAL A 61 -1.48 5.31 -5.87
N GLU A 62 -2.78 5.11 -6.05
CA GLU A 62 -3.83 5.97 -5.50
C GLU A 62 -4.54 5.19 -4.39
N VAL A 63 -4.70 5.79 -3.21
CA VAL A 63 -5.25 5.11 -2.03
C VAL A 63 -6.61 5.70 -1.68
N ASP A 64 -7.66 4.96 -2.00
CA ASP A 64 -9.05 5.20 -1.61
C ASP A 64 -9.36 4.42 -0.31
N GLY A 65 -8.64 4.79 0.75
CA GLY A 65 -8.75 4.18 2.06
C GLY A 65 -9.36 5.13 3.09
N PRO A 66 -9.66 4.64 4.30
CA PRO A 66 -10.14 5.47 5.38
C PRO A 66 -9.07 6.53 5.73
N PRO A 67 -9.46 7.73 6.17
CA PRO A 67 -8.53 8.85 6.41
C PRO A 67 -7.40 8.52 7.39
N GLU A 68 -7.61 7.54 8.28
CA GLU A 68 -6.61 7.03 9.20
C GLU A 68 -5.45 6.33 8.49
N LEU A 69 -5.68 5.72 7.32
CA LEU A 69 -4.62 5.12 6.50
C LEU A 69 -3.74 6.20 5.87
N HIS A 70 -4.32 7.30 5.38
CA HIS A 70 -3.54 8.44 4.89
C HIS A 70 -2.64 9.01 5.98
N ALA A 71 -3.14 9.11 7.21
CA ALA A 71 -2.34 9.56 8.34
C ALA A 71 -1.15 8.61 8.63
N GLN A 72 -1.33 7.29 8.48
CA GLN A 72 -0.22 6.33 8.62
C GLN A 72 0.79 6.42 7.48
N LEU A 73 0.33 6.61 6.24
CA LEU A 73 1.20 6.81 5.08
C LEU A 73 2.04 8.07 5.23
N ASP A 74 1.44 9.18 5.68
CA ASP A 74 2.15 10.43 5.98
C ASP A 74 3.20 10.24 7.08
N ALA A 75 2.85 9.54 8.16
CA ALA A 75 3.78 9.24 9.24
C ALA A 75 4.96 8.37 8.76
N LEU A 76 4.69 7.37 7.92
CA LEU A 76 5.71 6.50 7.32
C LEU A 76 6.64 7.31 6.41
N ALA A 77 6.08 8.15 5.52
CA ALA A 77 6.84 9.00 4.63
C ALA A 77 7.78 9.95 5.40
N ARG A 78 7.28 10.61 6.45
CA ARG A 78 8.09 11.50 7.31
C ARG A 78 9.24 10.76 7.97
N ARG A 79 9.02 9.54 8.48
CA ARG A 79 10.07 8.72 9.10
C ARG A 79 11.15 8.33 8.10
N LEU A 80 10.75 7.84 6.92
CA LEU A 80 11.69 7.45 5.86
C LEU A 80 12.51 8.66 5.38
N GLN A 81 11.87 9.81 5.21
CA GLN A 81 12.58 11.05 4.87
C GLN A 81 13.61 11.44 5.94
N GLN A 82 13.30 11.29 7.23
CA GLN A 82 14.24 11.58 8.30
C GLN A 82 15.45 10.64 8.27
N VAL A 83 15.22 9.33 8.08
CA VAL A 83 16.31 8.34 7.94
C VAL A 83 17.24 8.71 6.78
N VAL A 84 16.69 9.07 5.63
CA VAL A 84 17.48 9.49 4.47
C VAL A 84 18.28 10.76 4.74
N ARG A 85 17.71 11.74 5.46
CA ARG A 85 18.43 12.96 5.86
C ARG A 85 19.60 12.65 6.77
N ASP A 86 19.36 11.85 7.82
CA ASP A 86 20.37 11.49 8.81
C ASP A 86 21.50 10.67 8.18
N ALA A 87 21.18 9.79 7.21
CA ALA A 87 22.18 9.01 6.49
C ALA A 87 23.08 9.88 5.59
N ARG A 88 22.55 10.95 4.99
CA ARG A 88 23.31 11.89 4.13
C ARG A 88 24.17 12.87 4.91
N ALA A 89 23.87 13.07 6.19
CA ALA A 89 24.62 13.94 7.09
C ALA A 89 25.84 13.26 7.73
N ARG A 90 26.03 11.95 7.47
CA ARG A 90 27.17 11.14 7.90
C ARG A 90 28.21 11.07 6.80
#